data_AF-A0A285Z0R1-F1
#
_entry.id   AF-A0A285Z0R1-F1
#
_cell.length_a   1.000
_cell.length_b   1.000
_cell.length_c   1.000
_cell.angle_alpha   90.00
_cell.angle_beta   90.00
_cell.angle_gamma   90.00
#
_symmetry.space_group_name_H-M   'P 1'
#
loop_
_entity.id
_entity.type
_entity.pdbx_description
1 polymer ?
#
loop_
_entity_poly.entity_id
_entity_poly.type
_entity_poly.pdbx_seq_one_letter_code
_entity_poly.pdbx_strand_id
1 'polypeptide(L)' 'MWTGDGGFVIPTGQSGIPTSRHYRDQTPMWRTGRLWRIPLDRQCAEARRVSRLVLKPR' A
#
# COMPACT_ATOMS: atom_id res chain seq x y z
N MET A 1 11.52 15.70 11.57
CA MET A 1 11.94 16.09 10.21
C MET A 1 10.99 15.41 9.25
N TRP A 2 10.09 16.15 8.60
CA TRP A 2 9.06 15.60 7.70
C TRP A 2 9.63 15.54 6.28
N THR A 3 9.98 14.35 5.83
CA THR A 3 10.34 14.03 4.44
C THR A 3 9.06 13.72 3.68
N GLY A 4 8.90 14.25 2.46
CA GLY A 4 7.62 14.27 1.72
C GLY A 4 6.88 12.94 1.66
N ASP A 5 5.76 12.86 2.38
CA ASP A 5 4.84 11.72 2.35
C ASP A 5 3.82 11.93 1.22
N GLY A 6 4.24 11.64 -0.02
CA GLY A 6 3.28 11.46 -1.11
C GLY A 6 2.26 10.38 -0.73
N GLY A 7 0.97 10.67 -0.94
CA GLY A 7 -0.11 9.78 -0.57
C GLY A 7 -1.05 9.53 -1.73
N PHE A 8 -1.62 8.34 -1.78
CA PHE A 8 -2.67 8.01 -2.74
C PHE A 8 -3.73 7.14 -2.07
N VAL A 9 -4.88 7.03 -2.70
CA VAL A 9 -5.92 6.09 -2.31
C VAL A 9 -6.59 5.60 -3.58
N ILE A 10 -6.97 4.33 -3.58
CA ILE A 10 -7.79 3.75 -4.64
C ILE A 10 -9.19 3.42 -4.10
N PRO A 11 -10.26 3.53 -4.89
CA PRO A 11 -11.63 3.33 -4.40
C PRO A 11 -11.90 1.97 -3.73
N THR A 12 -11.11 0.96 -4.05
CA THR A 12 -11.23 -0.42 -3.54
C THR A 12 -10.01 -0.83 -2.72
N GLY A 13 -9.08 -1.57 -3.31
CA GLY A 13 -7.85 -2.09 -2.73
C GLY A 13 -6.94 -2.56 -3.87
N GLN A 14 -5.67 -2.82 -3.59
CA GLN A 14 -4.68 -3.03 -4.66
C GLN A 14 -4.81 -4.38 -5.39
N SER A 15 -5.64 -5.29 -4.89
CA SER A 15 -5.83 -6.61 -5.48
C SER A 15 -7.11 -6.69 -6.31
N GLY A 16 -7.03 -7.23 -7.52
CA GLY A 16 -8.19 -7.55 -8.36
C GLY A 16 -8.89 -8.88 -8.01
N ILE A 17 -8.38 -9.65 -7.05
CA ILE A 17 -8.93 -10.97 -6.69
C ILE A 17 -10.03 -10.79 -5.63
N PRO A 18 -11.30 -11.17 -5.88
CA PRO A 18 -12.42 -10.89 -4.97
C PRO A 18 -12.26 -11.43 -3.54
N THR A 19 -11.58 -12.56 -3.37
CA THR A 19 -11.35 -13.20 -2.06
C THR A 19 -10.11 -12.67 -1.34
N SER A 20 -9.33 -11.79 -1.96
CA SER A 20 -8.16 -11.18 -1.35
C SER A 20 -8.57 -10.23 -0.23
N ARG A 21 -7.85 -10.26 0.90
CA ARG A 21 -7.99 -9.25 1.95
C ARG A 21 -7.77 -7.82 1.43
N HIS A 22 -7.03 -7.69 0.33
CA HIS A 22 -6.66 -6.43 -0.30
C HIS A 22 -7.56 -6.05 -1.49
N TYR A 23 -8.73 -6.69 -1.61
CA TYR A 23 -9.70 -6.38 -2.66
C TYR A 23 -10.40 -5.04 -2.45
N ARG A 24 -10.71 -4.68 -1.20
CA ARG A 24 -11.53 -3.51 -0.84
C ARG A 24 -11.14 -2.83 0.47
N ASP A 25 -9.91 -3.03 0.93
CA ASP A 25 -9.41 -2.56 2.22
C ASP A 25 -9.18 -1.04 2.29
N GLN A 26 -9.07 -0.36 1.14
CA GLN A 26 -8.93 1.09 1.07
C GLN A 26 -10.26 1.84 0.91
N THR A 27 -11.37 1.15 0.64
CA THR A 27 -12.71 1.77 0.47
C THR A 27 -13.08 2.72 1.63
N PRO A 28 -12.85 2.41 2.91
CA PRO A 28 -13.13 3.35 4.00
C PRO A 28 -12.30 4.64 3.93
N MET A 29 -11.03 4.56 3.51
CA MET A 29 -10.15 5.72 3.33
C MET A 29 -10.62 6.57 2.15
N TRP A 30 -10.95 5.95 1.02
CA TRP A 30 -11.46 6.65 -0.15
C TRP A 30 -12.75 7.43 0.16
N ARG A 31 -13.70 6.81 0.86
CA ARG A 31 -14.97 7.45 1.27
C ARG A 31 -14.77 8.67 2.17
N THR A 32 -13.64 8.74 2.87
CA THR A 32 -13.33 9.81 3.83
C THR A 32 -12.27 10.78 3.32
N GLY A 33 -11.85 10.66 2.05
CA GLY A 33 -10.79 11.49 1.47
C GLY A 33 -9.41 11.29 2.12
N ARG A 34 -9.21 10.17 2.82
CA ARG A 34 -7.93 9.85 3.48
C ARG A 34 -6.97 9.20 2.49
N LEU A 35 -5.70 9.58 2.59
CA LEU A 35 -4.62 9.02 1.77
C LEU A 35 -3.84 7.94 2.52
N TRP A 36 -3.47 6.89 1.80
CA TRP A 36 -2.42 5.96 2.23
C TRP A 36 -1.06 6.59 1.97
N ARG A 37 -0.19 6.63 2.99
CA ARG A 37 1.15 7.20 2.87
C ARG A 37 2.11 6.20 2.23
N ILE A 38 2.82 6.62 1.18
CA ILE A 38 3.83 5.78 0.53
C ILE A 38 5.18 6.04 1.22
N PRO A 39 5.79 5.05 1.88
CA PRO A 39 7.18 5.18 2.31
C PRO A 39 8.09 5.22 1.08
N LEU A 40 8.87 6.30 0.93
CA LEU A 40 9.84 6.45 -0.15
C LEU A 40 11.24 5.99 0.25
N ASP A 41 11.54 5.96 1.55
CA ASP A 41 12.79 5.41 2.05
C ASP A 41 12.68 3.90 2.31
N ARG A 42 13.81 3.21 2.09
CA ARG A 42 13.89 1.75 2.20
C ARG A 42 13.60 1.24 3.62
N GLN A 43 14.03 1.96 4.65
CA GLN A 43 13.89 1.51 6.04
C GLN A 43 12.40 1.49 6.43
N CYS A 44 11.66 2.55 6.11
CA CYS A 44 10.22 2.62 6.34
C CYS A 44 9.44 1.61 5.48
N ALA A 45 9.87 1.37 4.23
CA ALA A 45 9.25 0.36 3.39
C ALA A 45 9.41 -1.05 3.96
N GLU A 46 10.62 -1.41 4.42
CA GLU A 46 10.89 -2.71 5.05
C GLU A 46 10.14 -2.86 6.39
N ALA A 47 10.05 -1.80 7.20
CA ALA A 47 9.32 -1.80 8.46
C ALA A 47 7.79 -2.02 8.30
N ARG A 48 7.22 -1.60 7.17
CA ARG A 48 5.77 -1.75 6.85
C ARG A 48 5.45 -2.95 5.96
N ARG A 49 6.44 -3.78 5.64
CA ARG A 49 6.32 -4.90 4.70
C ARG A 49 5.48 -6.05 5.29
N VAL A 50 4.44 -6.46 4.57
CA VAL A 50 3.62 -7.63 4.96
C VAL A 50 4.17 -8.95 4.39
N SER A 51 4.78 -8.93 3.20
CA SER A 51 5.35 -10.13 2.55
C SER A 51 6.51 -9.77 1.62
N ARG A 52 7.38 -10.75 1.32
CA ARG A 52 8.50 -10.59 0.37
C ARG A 52 8.55 -11.79 -0.58
N LEU A 53 8.61 -11.50 -1.88
CA LEU A 53 8.88 -12.47 -2.94
C LEU A 53 10.18 -12.06 -3.63
N VAL A 54 11.12 -12.99 -3.80
CA VAL A 54 12.37 -12.77 -4.55
C VAL A 54 12.36 -13.68 -5.76
N LEU A 55 12.31 -13.08 -6.94
CA LEU A 55 12.45 -13.80 -8.20
C LEU A 55 13.95 -13.90 -8.54
N LYS A 56 14.42 -15.09 -8.89
CA LYS A 56 15.79 -15.31 -9.36
C LYS A 56 15.75 -15.65 -10.85
N PRO A 57 16.65 -15.08 -11.67
CA PRO A 57 16.85 -15.55 -13.03
C PRO A 57 17.15 -17.05 -13.05
N ARG A 58 16.79 -17.71 -14.15
CA ARG A 58 17.23 -19.08 -14.42
C ARG A 58 18.65 -19.07 -14.95
#